data_AF-A0A1U7RRR1-F1
#
_entry.id   AF-A0A1U7RRR1-F1
#
_cell.length_a   1.000
_cell.length_b   1.000
_cell.length_c   1.000
_cell.angle_alpha   90.00
_cell.angle_beta   90.00
_cell.angle_gamma   90.00
#
_symmetry.space_group_name_H-M   'P 1'
#
loop_
_entity.id
_entity.type
_entity.pdbx_description
1 polymer ?
#
loop_
_entity_poly.entity_id
_entity_poly.type
_entity_poly.pdbx_seq_one_letter_code
_entity_poly.pdbx_strand_id
1 'polypeptide(L)'
;MSGSPGHNWKQKPEDEEDPLDQMISRTGCAASHYAVQECMAEHQDWRKCQAQVQTFKACMKEHHQRRAEELQKRQQLAQARN
;
A
#
# COMPACT_ATOMS: atom_id res chain seq x y z
N MET A 1 35.47 19.94 -3.52
CA MET A 1 34.24 19.64 -2.77
C MET A 1 33.19 19.25 -3.79
N SER A 2 33.00 17.95 -4.02
CA SER A 2 32.11 17.43 -5.05
C SER A 2 30.70 17.31 -4.45
N GLY A 3 29.85 18.31 -4.71
CA GLY A 3 28.45 18.28 -4.30
C GLY A 3 27.67 17.28 -5.16
N SER A 4 27.06 16.29 -4.53
CA SER A 4 26.20 15.31 -5.20
C SER A 4 24.95 15.98 -5.81
N PRO A 5 24.47 15.54 -6.99
CA PRO A 5 23.28 16.11 -7.62
C PRO A 5 22.03 15.85 -6.78
N GLY A 6 21.36 16.93 -6.37
CA GLY A 6 20.08 16.85 -5.65
C GLY A 6 19.00 16.17 -6.49
N HIS A 7 18.21 15.30 -5.84
CA HIS A 7 17.08 14.62 -6.46
C HIS A 7 16.06 15.65 -6.98
N ASN A 8 15.68 15.54 -8.26
CA ASN A 8 14.71 16.39 -8.93
C ASN A 8 13.29 15.96 -8.55
N TRP A 9 12.74 16.56 -7.49
CA TRP A 9 11.35 16.36 -7.06
C TRP A 9 10.43 17.17 -7.99
N LYS A 10 10.11 16.60 -9.16
CA LYS A 10 9.04 17.17 -10.00
C LYS A 10 7.74 17.14 -9.20
N GLN A 11 7.19 18.32 -8.88
CA GLN A 11 5.83 18.44 -8.37
C GLN A 11 4.88 17.80 -9.40
N LYS A 12 4.11 16.80 -8.96
CA LYS A 12 3.00 16.27 -9.74
C LYS A 12 1.80 17.22 -9.61
N PRO A 13 0.99 17.38 -10.67
CA PRO A 13 -0.25 18.14 -10.60
C PRO A 13 -1.22 17.50 -9.60
N GLU A 14 -1.96 18.35 -8.88
CA GLU A 14 -2.83 17.98 -7.74
C GLU A 14 -4.02 17.07 -8.12
N ASP A 15 -4.31 16.95 -9.43
CA ASP A 15 -5.40 16.15 -10.00
C ASP A 15 -5.01 14.69 -10.30
N GLU A 16 -3.74 14.31 -10.13
CA GLU A 16 -3.27 12.95 -10.38
C GLU A 16 -3.33 12.14 -9.08
N GLU A 17 -4.21 11.13 -8.98
CA GLU A 17 -4.21 10.19 -7.86
C GLU A 17 -2.80 9.63 -7.64
N ASP A 18 -2.31 9.68 -6.40
CA ASP A 18 -0.97 9.21 -6.10
C ASP A 18 -0.81 7.74 -6.53
N PRO A 19 0.28 7.36 -7.21
CA PRO A 19 0.50 5.99 -7.64
C PRO A 19 0.38 4.96 -6.49
N LEU A 20 0.72 5.34 -5.27
CA LEU A 20 0.55 4.52 -4.07
C LEU A 20 -0.93 4.32 -3.74
N ASP A 21 -1.72 5.39 -3.74
CA ASP A 21 -3.17 5.32 -3.51
C ASP A 21 -3.86 4.43 -4.54
N GLN A 22 -3.51 4.56 -5.83
CA GLN A 22 -4.02 3.69 -6.88
C GLN A 22 -3.67 2.21 -6.65
N MET A 23 -2.45 1.93 -6.16
CA MET A 23 -2.05 0.56 -5.82
C MET A 23 -2.83 0.00 -4.64
N ILE A 24 -3.03 0.81 -3.60
CA ILE A 24 -3.76 0.42 -2.38
C ILE A 24 -5.23 0.17 -2.68
N SER A 25 -5.86 0.98 -3.53
CA SER A 25 -7.25 0.79 -3.97
C SER A 25 -7.48 -0.58 -4.62
N ARG A 26 -6.49 -1.12 -5.33
CA ARG A 26 -6.57 -2.46 -5.95
C ARG A 26 -6.45 -3.61 -4.95
N THR A 27 -5.90 -3.39 -3.75
CA THR A 27 -5.76 -4.45 -2.73
C THR A 27 -7.03 -4.63 -1.90
N GLY A 28 -7.93 -3.65 -1.92
CA GLY A 28 -9.09 -3.58 -1.02
C GLY A 28 -8.77 -3.01 0.36
N CYS A 29 -7.54 -2.51 0.59
CA CYS A 29 -7.12 -1.96 1.88
C CYS A 29 -7.22 -0.42 1.96
N ALA A 30 -7.90 0.23 1.00
CA ALA A 30 -8.01 1.69 0.92
C ALA A 30 -8.64 2.31 2.18
N ALA A 31 -9.69 1.72 2.74
CA ALA A 31 -10.33 2.25 3.95
C ALA A 31 -9.34 2.35 5.13
N SER A 32 -8.52 1.31 5.35
CA SER A 32 -7.50 1.32 6.41
C SER A 32 -6.35 2.28 6.10
N HIS A 33 -6.05 2.53 4.83
CA HIS A 33 -5.08 3.55 4.43
C HIS A 33 -5.57 4.96 4.74
N TYR A 34 -6.81 5.28 4.35
CA TYR A 34 -7.41 6.58 4.65
C TYR A 34 -7.52 6.81 6.16
N ALA A 35 -7.85 5.79 6.94
CA ALA A 35 -7.85 5.91 8.41
C ALA A 35 -6.47 6.30 8.99
N VAL A 36 -5.38 5.84 8.39
CA VAL A 36 -4.02 6.27 8.77
C VAL A 36 -3.78 7.72 8.36
N GLN A 37 -4.17 8.10 7.14
CA GLN A 37 -4.03 9.48 6.66
C GLN A 37 -4.82 10.46 7.54
N GLU A 38 -6.06 10.14 7.90
CA GLU A 38 -6.90 10.94 8.79
C GLU A 38 -6.27 11.09 10.18
N CYS A 39 -5.78 9.99 10.76
CA CYS A 39 -5.09 10.05 12.06
C CYS A 39 -3.83 10.91 11.99
N MET A 40 -3.05 10.79 10.92
CA MET A 40 -1.85 11.60 10.72
C MET A 40 -2.18 13.07 10.46
N ALA A 41 -3.30 13.36 9.79
CA ALA A 41 -3.78 14.73 9.58
C ALA A 41 -4.22 15.38 10.91
N GLU A 42 -4.85 14.62 11.81
CA GLU A 42 -5.30 15.11 13.11
C GLU A 42 -4.16 15.24 14.12
N HIS A 43 -3.31 14.22 14.25
CA HIS A 43 -2.32 14.14 15.33
C HIS A 43 -0.90 14.47 14.92
N GLN A 44 -0.53 14.22 13.66
CA GLN A 44 0.83 14.33 13.14
C GLN A 44 1.88 13.53 13.95
N ASP A 45 1.44 12.58 14.77
CA ASP A 45 2.28 11.72 15.60
C ASP A 45 1.93 10.26 15.32
N TRP A 46 2.85 9.57 14.63
CA TRP A 46 2.67 8.17 14.25
C TRP A 46 2.49 7.24 15.45
N ARG A 47 3.00 7.61 16.64
CA ARG A 47 2.83 6.81 17.86
C ARG A 47 1.37 6.76 18.31
N LYS A 48 0.61 7.85 18.10
CA LYS A 48 -0.82 7.90 18.36
C LYS A 48 -1.63 7.15 17.31
N CYS A 49 -1.09 7.03 16.09
CA CYS A 49 -1.72 6.34 14.96
C CYS A 49 -1.39 4.85 14.86
N GLN A 50 -0.81 4.25 15.91
CA GLN A 50 -0.33 2.88 15.87
C GLN A 50 -1.48 1.88 15.58
N ALA A 51 -2.68 2.11 16.10
CA ALA A 51 -3.83 1.23 15.87
C ALA A 51 -4.25 1.19 14.40
N GLN A 52 -4.34 2.37 13.76
CA GLN A 52 -4.69 2.52 12.34
C GLN A 52 -3.62 1.87 11.46
N VAL A 53 -2.33 2.10 11.77
CA VAL A 53 -1.21 1.50 11.04
C VAL A 53 -1.21 -0.01 11.15
N GLN A 54 -1.49 -0.57 12.33
CA GLN A 54 -1.56 -2.03 12.50
C GLN A 54 -2.74 -2.64 11.73
N THR A 55 -3.87 -1.94 11.67
CA THR A 55 -5.04 -2.37 10.88
C THR A 55 -4.69 -2.42 9.40
N PHE A 56 -4.06 -1.36 8.88
CA PHE A 56 -3.60 -1.32 7.49
C PHE A 56 -2.60 -2.44 7.18
N LYS A 57 -1.63 -2.67 8.08
CA LYS A 57 -0.64 -3.76 7.96
C LYS A 57 -1.30 -5.13 7.93
N ALA A 58 -2.30 -5.37 8.79
CA ALA A 58 -3.02 -6.63 8.83
C ALA A 58 -3.77 -6.88 7.51
N CYS A 59 -4.48 -5.87 6.99
CA CYS A 59 -5.16 -5.97 5.70
C CYS A 59 -4.19 -6.31 4.56
N MET A 60 -3.05 -5.61 4.47
CA MET A 60 -2.07 -5.88 3.43
C MET A 60 -1.47 -7.29 3.54
N LYS A 61 -1.19 -7.76 4.77
CA LYS A 61 -0.71 -9.12 5.00
C LYS A 61 -1.71 -10.16 4.48
N GLU A 62 -3.00 -9.98 4.79
CA GLU A 62 -4.05 -10.88 4.30
C GLU A 62 -4.15 -10.86 2.77
N HIS A 63 -4.11 -9.68 2.14
CA HIS A 63 -4.10 -9.56 0.68
C HIS A 63 -2.92 -10.33 0.05
N HIS A 64 -1.71 -10.22 0.63
CA HIS A 64 -0.55 -10.96 0.14
C HIS A 64 -0.73 -12.48 0.29
N GLN A 65 -1.31 -12.95 1.39
CA GLN A 65 -1.60 -14.37 1.60
C GLN A 65 -2.63 -14.89 0.59
N ARG A 66 -3.77 -14.20 0.45
CA ARG A 66 -4.81 -14.54 -0.54
C ARG A 66 -4.23 -14.63 -1.95
N ARG A 67 -3.41 -13.65 -2.34
CA ARG A 67 -2.76 -13.65 -3.67
C ARG A 67 -1.80 -14.82 -3.86
N ALA A 68 -1.04 -15.20 -2.83
CA ALA A 68 -0.13 -16.34 -2.90
C ALA A 68 -0.90 -17.66 -3.07
N GLU A 69 -1.98 -17.85 -2.31
CA GLU A 69 -2.86 -19.03 -2.40
C GLU A 69 -3.53 -19.14 -3.77
N GLU A 70 -4.06 -18.03 -4.30
CA GLU A 70 -4.64 -17.96 -5.65
C GLU A 70 -3.64 -18.40 -6.73
N LEU A 71 -2.39 -17.93 -6.62
CA LEU A 71 -1.33 -18.29 -7.55
C LEU A 71 -0.99 -19.78 -7.46
N GLN A 72 -0.90 -20.33 -6.26
CA GLN A 72 -0.65 -21.77 -6.04
C GLN A 72 -1.79 -22.63 -6.61
N LYS A 73 -3.05 -22.27 -6.35
CA LYS A 73 -4.22 -22.96 -6.92
C LYS A 73 -4.19 -22.93 -8.44
N ARG A 74 -3.87 -21.77 -9.05
CA ARG A 74 -3.76 -21.65 -10.52
C ARG A 74 -2.65 -22.54 -11.08
N GLN A 75 -1.52 -22.67 -10.39
CA GLN A 75 -0.43 -23.57 -10.79
C GLN A 75 -0.86 -25.03 -10.70
N GLN A 76 -1.51 -25.44 -9.61
CA GLN A 76 -2.01 -26.82 -9.45
C GLN A 76 -3.05 -27.17 -10.52
N LEU A 77 -3.98 -26.27 -10.83
CA LEU A 77 -4.96 -26.46 -11.90
C LEU A 77 -4.28 -26.58 -13.29
N ALA A 78 -3.25 -25.79 -13.55
CA ALA A 78 -2.50 -25.88 -14.80
C ALA A 78 -1.73 -27.20 -14.91
N GLN A 79 -1.15 -27.68 -13.80
CA GLN A 79 -0.45 -28.97 -13.72
C GLN A 79 -1.43 -30.14 -13.90
N ALA A 80 -2.61 -30.08 -13.29
CA ALA A 80 -3.62 -31.13 -13.41
C ALA A 80 -4.28 -31.21 -14.80
N ARG A 81 -4.17 -30.15 -15.61
CA ARG A 81 -4.65 -30.10 -16.99
C ARG A 81 -3.67 -30.72 -18.00
N ASN A 82 -2.43 -30.97 -17.58
CA ASN A 82 -1.32 -31.40 -18.44
C ASN A 82 -0.91 -32.84 -18.16
#